data_AF-K2CDN0-F1
#
_entry.id   AF-K2CDN0-F1
#
_cell.length_a   1.000
_cell.length_b   1.000
_cell.length_c   1.000
_cell.angle_alpha   90.00
_cell.angle_beta   90.00
_cell.angle_gamma   90.00
#
_symmetry.space_group_name_H-M   'P 1'
#
loop_
_entity.id
_entity.type
_entity.pdbx_description
1 polymer ?
#
loop_
_entity_poly.entity_id
_entity_poly.type
_entity_poly.pdbx_seq_one_letter_code
_entity_poly.pdbx_strand_id
1 'polypeptide(L)'
;MRDKARKERGWLFLAIVLTILLYGVWIGGEILYFNWALAKYDWAQHDGGFTSQLKLRIICHKIISHWTGNHHDAFITLDNVGNSDSIPYLINALKWHEPADGIDVAACTTDHCVDCLKKLTGLDFGYSHKDWLEWWQNQGVKMSREELDALAVQPEKKE
;
A
#
# COMPACT_ATOMS: atom_id res chain seq x y z
N MET A 1 13.44 38.96 -33.69
CA MET A 1 13.71 38.35 -32.36
C MET A 1 12.45 38.11 -31.52
N ARG A 2 11.50 39.05 -31.45
CA ARG A 2 10.28 38.95 -30.61
C ARG A 2 9.34 37.78 -30.97
N ASP A 3 9.20 37.47 -32.27
CA ASP A 3 8.29 36.40 -32.74
C ASP A 3 8.82 35.00 -32.47
N LYS A 4 10.15 34.81 -32.55
CA LYS A 4 10.81 33.54 -32.20
C LYS A 4 10.54 33.18 -30.74
N ALA A 5 10.76 34.14 -29.83
CA ALA A 5 10.50 33.96 -28.40
C ALA A 5 9.01 33.76 -28.06
N ARG A 6 8.08 34.26 -28.88
CA ARG A 6 6.63 33.98 -28.70
C ARG A 6 6.28 32.56 -29.13
N LYS A 7 6.83 32.10 -30.26
CA LYS A 7 6.62 30.73 -30.76
C LYS A 7 7.23 29.69 -29.81
N GLU A 8 8.44 29.94 -29.30
CA GLU A 8 9.10 29.07 -28.31
C GLU A 8 8.28 28.95 -27.01
N ARG A 9 7.73 30.06 -26.50
CA ARG A 9 6.82 30.04 -25.34
C ARG A 9 5.54 29.24 -25.61
N GLY A 10 4.98 29.35 -26.83
CA GLY A 10 3.82 28.55 -27.24
C GLY A 10 4.11 27.05 -27.25
N TRP A 11 5.26 26.64 -27.80
CA TRP A 11 5.69 25.23 -27.80
C TRP A 11 5.97 24.70 -26.40
N LEU A 12 6.63 25.50 -25.55
CA LEU A 12 6.89 25.11 -24.17
C LEU A 12 5.58 24.89 -23.40
N PHE A 13 4.61 25.81 -23.55
CA PHE A 13 3.30 25.66 -22.92
C PHE A 13 2.57 24.39 -23.41
N LEU A 14 2.56 24.15 -24.72
CA LEU A 14 1.96 22.94 -25.28
C LEU A 14 2.64 21.67 -24.77
N ALA A 15 3.97 21.66 -24.69
CA ALA A 15 4.72 20.52 -24.17
C ALA A 15 4.36 20.26 -22.69
N ILE A 16 4.28 21.29 -21.85
CA ILE A 16 3.88 21.16 -20.45
C ILE A 16 2.47 20.56 -20.34
N VAL A 17 1.51 21.08 -21.11
CA VAL A 17 0.12 20.57 -21.10
C VAL A 17 0.08 19.10 -21.53
N LEU A 18 0.77 18.74 -22.61
CA LEU A 18 0.84 17.35 -23.08
C LEU A 18 1.48 16.44 -22.03
N THR A 19 2.56 16.87 -21.39
CA THR A 19 3.19 16.13 -20.30
C THR A 19 2.21 15.89 -19.15
N ILE A 20 1.52 16.94 -18.68
CA ILE A 20 0.53 16.80 -17.60
C ILE A 20 -0.58 15.82 -17.99
N LEU A 21 -1.09 15.88 -19.22
CA LEU A 21 -2.13 14.97 -19.71
C LEU A 21 -1.64 13.52 -19.77
N LEU A 22 -0.45 13.28 -20.31
CA LEU A 22 0.11 11.93 -20.40
C LEU A 22 0.37 11.32 -19.01
N TYR A 23 0.92 12.11 -18.07
CA TYR A 23 1.09 11.67 -16.69
C TYR A 23 -0.26 11.44 -15.99
N GLY A 24 -1.25 12.31 -16.22
CA GLY A 24 -2.59 12.15 -15.67
C GLY A 24 -3.28 10.88 -16.15
N VAL A 25 -3.20 10.57 -17.46
CA VAL A 25 -3.72 9.33 -18.04
C VAL A 25 -2.99 8.11 -17.48
N TRP A 26 -1.67 8.18 -17.35
CA TRP A 26 -0.88 7.09 -16.77
C TRP A 26 -1.26 6.79 -15.31
N ILE A 27 -1.29 7.83 -14.46
CA ILE A 27 -1.65 7.69 -13.03
C ILE A 27 -3.09 7.22 -12.89
N GLY A 28 -4.02 7.81 -13.65
CA GLY A 28 -5.42 7.39 -13.66
C GLY A 28 -5.57 5.94 -14.10
N GLY A 29 -4.81 5.51 -15.12
CA GLY A 29 -4.77 4.14 -15.59
C GLY A 29 -4.30 3.15 -14.51
N GLU A 30 -3.17 3.41 -13.86
CA GLU A 30 -2.64 2.56 -12.77
C GLU A 30 -3.66 2.45 -11.63
N ILE A 31 -4.17 3.57 -11.12
CA ILE A 31 -5.11 3.57 -9.99
C ILE A 31 -6.39 2.82 -10.38
N LEU A 32 -7.01 3.14 -11.52
CA LEU A 32 -8.28 2.52 -11.92
C LEU A 32 -8.11 1.03 -12.23
N TYR A 33 -7.04 0.65 -12.90
CA TYR A 33 -6.81 -0.74 -13.32
C TYR A 33 -6.69 -1.68 -12.13
N PHE A 34 -5.84 -1.37 -11.14
CA PHE A 34 -5.64 -2.27 -10.00
C PHE A 34 -6.87 -2.34 -9.10
N ASN A 35 -7.55 -1.21 -8.89
CA ASN A 35 -8.83 -1.18 -8.16
C ASN A 35 -9.89 -2.05 -8.83
N TRP A 36 -10.03 -1.93 -10.16
CA TRP A 36 -10.93 -2.77 -10.94
C TRP A 36 -10.52 -4.25 -10.88
N ALA A 37 -9.23 -4.55 -11.00
CA ALA A 37 -8.70 -5.91 -10.97
C ALA A 37 -8.97 -6.60 -9.62
N LEU A 38 -8.86 -5.88 -8.50
CA LEU A 38 -9.19 -6.41 -7.18
C LEU A 38 -10.72 -6.61 -7.04
N ALA A 39 -11.51 -5.61 -7.43
CA ALA A 39 -12.98 -5.67 -7.32
C ALA A 39 -13.62 -6.75 -8.21
N LYS A 40 -12.94 -7.15 -9.30
CA LYS A 40 -13.37 -8.21 -10.22
C LYS A 40 -12.61 -9.52 -10.04
N TYR A 41 -11.80 -9.63 -8.99
CA TYR A 41 -11.06 -10.86 -8.73
C TYR A 41 -12.05 -12.00 -8.41
N ASP A 42 -11.95 -13.10 -9.17
CA ASP A 42 -12.78 -14.27 -8.96
C ASP A 42 -12.20 -15.14 -7.83
N TRP A 43 -12.67 -14.87 -6.62
CA TRP A 43 -12.27 -15.62 -5.43
C TRP A 43 -12.65 -17.11 -5.49
N ALA A 44 -13.67 -17.49 -6.28
CA ALA A 44 -14.06 -18.89 -6.43
C ALA A 44 -13.04 -19.70 -7.27
N GLN A 45 -12.27 -19.01 -8.12
CA GLN A 45 -11.17 -19.59 -8.91
C GLN A 45 -9.80 -19.41 -8.25
N HIS A 46 -9.75 -18.90 -7.02
CA HIS A 46 -8.51 -18.78 -6.29
C HIS A 46 -7.99 -20.16 -5.87
N ASP A 47 -6.94 -20.63 -6.52
CA ASP A 47 -6.31 -21.94 -6.26
C ASP A 47 -5.37 -21.95 -5.03
N GLY A 48 -5.18 -20.80 -4.37
CA GLY A 48 -4.21 -20.66 -3.28
C GLY A 48 -2.76 -20.82 -3.71
N GLY A 49 -2.48 -20.97 -5.00
CA GLY A 49 -1.15 -21.21 -5.54
C GLY A 49 -0.23 -20.00 -5.40
N PHE A 50 1.08 -20.25 -5.35
CA PHE A 50 2.10 -19.20 -5.20
C PHE A 50 1.92 -18.05 -6.20
N THR A 51 1.70 -18.37 -7.48
CA THR A 51 1.51 -17.37 -8.55
C THR A 51 0.24 -16.53 -8.32
N SER A 52 -0.83 -17.16 -7.88
CA SER A 52 -2.12 -16.50 -7.62
C SER A 52 -2.02 -15.53 -6.44
N GLN A 53 -1.41 -15.98 -5.34
CA GLN A 53 -1.13 -15.13 -4.18
C GLN A 53 -0.16 -13.99 -4.51
N LEU A 54 0.90 -14.24 -5.28
CA LEU A 54 1.83 -13.21 -5.73
C LEU A 54 1.13 -12.13 -6.55
N LYS A 55 0.26 -12.52 -7.47
CA LYS A 55 -0.53 -11.59 -8.27
C LYS A 55 -1.42 -10.71 -7.40
N LEU A 56 -2.12 -11.31 -6.42
CA LEU A 56 -2.94 -10.56 -5.47
C LEU A 56 -2.11 -9.59 -4.62
N ARG A 57 -0.96 -10.02 -4.09
CA ARG A 57 -0.05 -9.13 -3.35
C ARG A 57 0.38 -7.94 -4.19
N ILE A 58 0.80 -8.15 -5.44
CA ILE A 58 1.19 -7.06 -6.35
C ILE A 58 0.04 -6.08 -6.56
N ILE A 59 -1.18 -6.57 -6.82
CA ILE A 59 -2.36 -5.72 -6.99
C ILE A 59 -2.60 -4.90 -5.71
N CYS A 60 -2.55 -5.52 -4.54
CA CYS A 60 -2.79 -4.84 -3.27
C CYS A 60 -1.71 -3.81 -2.96
N HIS A 61 -0.41 -4.17 -3.10
CA HIS A 61 0.72 -3.25 -2.93
C HIS A 61 0.59 -2.02 -3.82
N LYS A 62 0.15 -2.22 -5.08
CA LYS A 62 -0.12 -1.12 -6.00
C LYS A 62 -1.24 -0.21 -5.52
N ILE A 63 -2.37 -0.78 -5.10
CA ILE A 63 -3.49 -0.02 -4.54
C ILE A 63 -3.04 0.81 -3.33
N ILE A 64 -2.39 0.18 -2.34
CA ILE A 64 -1.97 0.84 -1.10
C ILE A 64 -0.67 1.65 -1.24
N SER A 65 -0.10 1.78 -2.44
CA SER A 65 1.02 2.72 -2.67
C SER A 65 0.54 4.14 -2.95
N HIS A 66 -0.77 4.32 -3.16
CA HIS A 66 -1.39 5.59 -3.46
C HIS A 66 -2.21 6.09 -2.26
N TRP A 67 -2.45 7.40 -2.20
CA TRP A 67 -3.27 8.00 -1.13
C TRP A 67 -4.77 7.74 -1.31
N THR A 68 -5.18 7.22 -2.47
CA THR A 68 -6.57 6.91 -2.83
C THR A 68 -6.68 5.55 -3.50
N GLY A 69 -7.76 4.83 -3.21
CA GLY A 69 -8.02 3.50 -3.73
C GLY A 69 -8.86 2.67 -2.77
N ASN A 70 -9.11 1.42 -3.13
CA ASN A 70 -9.81 0.43 -2.33
C ASN A 70 -8.86 -0.17 -1.29
N HIS A 71 -8.40 0.67 -0.37
CA HIS A 71 -7.45 0.30 0.68
C HIS A 71 -8.06 -0.76 1.62
N HIS A 72 -9.36 -0.64 1.92
CA HIS A 72 -10.10 -1.57 2.75
C HIS A 72 -9.96 -3.02 2.25
N ASP A 73 -10.35 -3.30 1.01
CA ASP A 73 -10.30 -4.67 0.48
C ASP A 73 -8.86 -5.13 0.22
N ALA A 74 -7.95 -4.20 -0.08
CA ALA A 74 -6.54 -4.51 -0.24
C ALA A 74 -5.91 -4.96 1.08
N PHE A 75 -6.26 -4.33 2.21
CA PHE A 75 -5.80 -4.75 3.54
C PHE A 75 -6.38 -6.10 3.94
N ILE A 76 -7.69 -6.32 3.74
CA ILE A 76 -8.31 -7.64 3.98
C ILE A 76 -7.64 -8.72 3.12
N THR A 77 -7.34 -8.41 1.87
CA THR A 77 -6.68 -9.35 0.97
C THR A 77 -5.26 -9.65 1.44
N LEU A 78 -4.48 -8.63 1.81
CA LEU A 78 -3.13 -8.80 2.35
C LEU A 78 -3.11 -9.51 3.71
N ASP A 79 -4.18 -9.44 4.51
CA ASP A 79 -4.27 -10.29 5.69
C ASP A 79 -4.21 -11.78 5.31
N ASN A 80 -4.81 -12.16 4.18
CA ASN A 80 -4.84 -13.55 3.73
C ASN A 80 -3.60 -13.98 2.94
N VAL A 81 -3.10 -13.12 2.04
CA VAL A 81 -2.01 -13.48 1.10
C VAL A 81 -0.70 -12.74 1.35
N GLY A 82 -0.66 -11.83 2.32
CA GLY A 82 0.51 -11.02 2.67
C GLY A 82 1.66 -11.85 3.24
N ASN A 83 2.83 -11.23 3.25
CA ASN A 83 4.07 -11.78 3.81
C ASN A 83 4.99 -10.62 4.18
N SER A 84 6.22 -10.92 4.62
CA SER A 84 7.25 -9.92 4.97
C SER A 84 7.37 -8.75 3.98
N ASP A 85 7.25 -9.01 2.67
CA ASP A 85 7.40 -7.98 1.62
C ASP A 85 6.29 -6.93 1.67
N SER A 86 5.17 -7.24 2.34
CA SER A 86 3.99 -6.38 2.46
C SER A 86 4.12 -5.36 3.60
N ILE A 87 4.97 -5.63 4.59
CA ILE A 87 5.16 -4.79 5.78
C ILE A 87 5.46 -3.33 5.42
N PRO A 88 6.48 -2.98 4.61
CA PRO A 88 6.78 -1.59 4.32
C PRO A 88 5.64 -0.87 3.59
N TYR A 89 4.86 -1.58 2.77
CA TYR A 89 3.70 -1.01 2.07
C TYR A 89 2.56 -0.72 3.05
N LEU A 90 2.28 -1.64 3.96
CA LEU A 90 1.26 -1.47 5.00
C LEU A 90 1.62 -0.32 5.96
N ILE A 91 2.87 -0.25 6.42
CA ILE A 91 3.35 0.85 7.26
C ILE A 91 3.18 2.17 6.52
N ASN A 92 3.71 2.28 5.30
CA ASN A 92 3.55 3.50 4.52
C ASN A 92 2.08 3.82 4.24
N ALA A 93 1.19 2.82 4.24
CA ALA A 93 -0.23 3.00 4.05
C ALA A 93 -1.01 3.48 5.26
N LEU A 94 -0.55 3.15 6.45
CA LEU A 94 -1.15 3.59 7.70
C LEU A 94 -1.18 5.12 7.82
N LYS A 95 -0.21 5.84 7.24
CA LYS A 95 -0.14 7.32 7.28
C LYS A 95 -1.36 8.04 6.72
N TRP A 96 -2.15 7.39 5.85
CA TRP A 96 -3.37 7.98 5.27
C TRP A 96 -4.63 7.62 6.05
N HIS A 97 -4.54 6.67 6.99
CA HIS A 97 -5.69 6.11 7.72
C HIS A 97 -5.53 6.22 9.24
N GLU A 98 -4.44 6.80 9.73
CA GLU A 98 -4.22 7.06 11.15
C GLU A 98 -5.36 7.94 11.71
N PRO A 99 -5.98 7.57 12.85
CA PRO A 99 -7.02 8.37 13.46
C PRO A 99 -6.50 9.76 13.85
N ALA A 100 -7.30 10.82 13.66
CA ALA A 100 -6.84 12.20 13.82
C ALA A 100 -6.40 12.56 15.25
N ASP A 101 -6.89 11.86 16.27
CA ASP A 101 -6.62 12.10 17.69
C ASP A 101 -6.20 10.81 18.43
N GLY A 102 -5.98 9.70 17.72
CA GLY A 102 -5.67 8.39 18.29
C GLY A 102 -6.76 7.78 19.19
N ILE A 103 -7.94 8.42 19.29
CA ILE A 103 -9.06 8.05 20.17
C ILE A 103 -10.37 7.91 19.38
N ASP A 104 -10.45 8.52 18.19
CA ASP A 104 -11.59 8.41 17.29
C ASP A 104 -11.81 6.95 16.90
N VAL A 105 -13.07 6.58 16.70
CA VAL A 105 -13.46 5.24 16.28
C VAL A 105 -12.63 4.87 15.05
N ALA A 106 -11.69 3.95 15.21
CA ALA A 106 -10.85 3.49 14.12
C ALA A 106 -11.78 3.10 12.97
N ALA A 107 -11.58 3.71 11.80
CA ALA A 107 -12.31 3.28 10.63
C ALA A 107 -11.93 1.82 10.36
N CYS A 108 -12.90 0.98 10.01
CA CYS A 108 -12.71 -0.44 9.66
C CYS A 108 -11.46 -0.69 8.77
N THR A 109 -11.16 0.25 7.88
CA THR A 109 -9.96 0.27 7.04
C THR A 109 -8.64 0.30 7.83
N THR A 110 -8.53 1.15 8.86
CA THR A 110 -7.33 1.26 9.70
C THR A 110 -7.12 0.00 10.53
N ASP A 111 -8.20 -0.56 11.09
CA ASP A 111 -8.16 -1.84 11.82
C ASP A 111 -7.58 -2.95 10.94
N HIS A 112 -8.07 -3.11 9.71
CA HIS A 112 -7.55 -4.11 8.79
C HIS A 112 -6.06 -3.93 8.44
N CYS A 113 -5.60 -2.68 8.33
CA CYS A 113 -4.18 -2.41 8.10
C CYS A 113 -3.32 -2.84 9.30
N VAL A 114 -3.76 -2.46 10.50
CA VAL A 114 -3.05 -2.73 11.75
C VAL A 114 -3.08 -4.22 12.10
N ASP A 115 -4.22 -4.88 11.96
CA ASP A 115 -4.35 -6.33 12.18
C ASP A 115 -3.44 -7.10 11.23
N CYS A 116 -3.37 -6.70 9.96
CA CYS A 116 -2.45 -7.30 9.00
C CYS A 116 -0.99 -7.10 9.41
N LEU A 117 -0.61 -5.91 9.87
CA LEU A 117 0.72 -5.64 10.41
C LEU A 117 1.03 -6.52 11.64
N LYS A 118 0.11 -6.62 12.59
CA LYS A 118 0.23 -7.48 13.78
C LYS A 118 0.42 -8.94 13.38
N LYS A 119 -0.38 -9.43 12.44
CA LYS A 119 -0.30 -10.79 11.94
C LYS A 119 1.04 -11.09 11.27
N LEU A 120 1.55 -10.16 10.46
CA LEU A 120 2.80 -10.34 9.71
C LEU A 120 4.06 -10.16 10.57
N THR A 121 3.96 -9.44 11.68
CA THR A 121 5.12 -9.09 12.51
C THR A 121 5.11 -9.70 13.90
N GLY A 122 3.96 -10.21 14.38
CA GLY A 122 3.79 -10.63 15.76
C GLY A 122 3.91 -9.50 16.79
N LEU A 123 3.89 -8.24 16.36
CA LEU A 123 4.11 -7.05 17.19
C LEU A 123 2.86 -6.17 17.20
N ASP A 124 2.64 -5.44 18.29
CA ASP A 124 1.55 -4.47 18.41
C ASP A 124 2.08 -3.09 18.82
N PHE A 125 2.07 -2.15 17.87
CA PHE A 125 2.36 -0.72 18.10
C PHE A 125 1.10 0.15 18.01
N GLY A 126 -0.08 -0.47 18.06
CA GLY A 126 -1.36 0.21 17.89
C GLY A 126 -1.55 0.83 16.51
N TYR A 127 -2.24 1.97 16.48
CA TYR A 127 -2.66 2.67 15.27
C TYR A 127 -1.67 3.74 14.77
N SER A 128 -0.57 3.93 15.49
CA SER A 128 0.40 5.00 15.23
C SER A 128 1.29 4.68 14.04
N HIS A 129 1.15 5.42 12.94
CA HIS A 129 2.06 5.26 11.79
C HIS A 129 3.50 5.51 12.20
N LYS A 130 3.73 6.49 13.09
CA LYS A 130 5.05 6.87 13.56
C LYS A 130 5.75 5.70 14.28
N ASP A 131 5.04 5.01 15.18
CA ASP A 131 5.66 3.95 16.00
C ASP A 131 6.00 2.73 15.13
N TRP A 132 5.11 2.37 14.21
CA TRP A 132 5.38 1.35 13.19
C TRP A 132 6.60 1.71 12.33
N LEU A 133 6.68 2.95 11.85
CA LEU A 133 7.79 3.42 11.02
C LEU A 133 9.12 3.45 11.80
N GLU A 134 9.10 3.89 13.05
CA GLU A 134 10.27 3.92 13.92
C GLU A 134 10.84 2.52 14.15
N TRP A 135 9.98 1.55 14.46
CA TRP A 135 10.39 0.15 14.56
C TRP A 135 11.00 -0.36 13.24
N TRP A 136 10.34 -0.10 12.11
CA TRP A 136 10.82 -0.58 10.81
C TRP A 136 12.20 -0.03 10.47
N GLN A 137 12.44 1.27 10.69
CA GLN A 137 13.73 1.90 10.42
C GLN A 137 14.84 1.42 11.37
N ASN A 138 14.51 1.16 12.64
CA ASN A 138 15.48 0.77 13.64
C ASN A 138 15.81 -0.72 13.62
N GLN A 139 14.84 -1.57 13.32
CA GLN A 139 14.94 -3.03 13.44
C GLN A 139 14.49 -3.73 12.15
N GLY A 140 13.24 -3.52 11.72
CA GLY A 140 12.63 -4.33 10.65
C GLY A 140 13.41 -4.36 9.33
N VAL A 141 13.96 -3.23 8.89
CA VAL A 141 14.77 -3.12 7.65
C VAL A 141 16.09 -3.90 7.71
N LYS A 142 16.58 -4.24 8.91
CA LYS A 142 17.83 -4.98 9.12
C LYS A 142 17.62 -6.48 9.20
N MET A 143 16.36 -6.91 9.32
CA MET A 143 15.99 -8.31 9.43
C MET A 143 15.95 -8.97 8.04
N SER A 144 16.36 -10.22 7.96
CA SER A 144 16.15 -11.04 6.78
C SER A 144 14.66 -11.36 6.62
N ARG A 145 14.29 -11.82 5.42
CA ARG A 145 12.94 -12.27 5.13
C ARG A 145 12.51 -13.40 6.06
N GLU A 146 13.40 -14.37 6.26
CA GLU A 146 13.19 -15.53 7.12
C GLU A 146 13.02 -15.11 8.58
N GLU A 147 13.78 -14.11 9.03
CA GLU A 147 13.64 -13.55 10.38
C GLU A 147 12.28 -12.86 10.57
N LEU A 148 11.83 -12.06 9.59
CA LEU A 148 10.52 -11.42 9.62
C LEU A 148 9.37 -12.44 9.59
N ASP A 149 9.44 -13.41 8.68
CA ASP A 149 8.43 -14.47 8.56
C ASP A 149 8.39 -15.35 9.83
N ALA A 150 9.50 -15.50 10.56
CA ALA A 150 9.56 -16.21 11.83
C ALA A 150 8.90 -15.46 13.00
N LEU A 151 8.81 -14.13 12.96
CA LEU A 151 8.13 -13.35 14.01
C LEU A 151 6.64 -13.66 14.06
N ALA A 152 5.99 -13.79 12.89
CA ALA A 152 4.56 -14.09 12.77
C ALA A 152 4.17 -15.46 13.36
N VAL A 153 5.12 -16.37 13.55
CA VAL A 153 4.90 -17.74 14.00
C VAL A 153 4.93 -17.87 15.52
N GLN A 154 5.42 -16.88 16.26
CA GLN A 154 5.48 -16.96 17.72
C GLN A 154 4.09 -16.68 18.32
N PRO A 155 3.39 -17.69 18.90
CA PRO A 155 2.14 -17.43 19.58
C PRO A 155 2.43 -16.54 20.79
N GLU A 156 1.59 -15.53 21.01
CA GLU A 156 1.59 -14.73 22.23
C GLU A 156 1.75 -15.66 23.45
N LYS A 157 2.86 -15.53 24.16
CA LYS A 157 2.94 -16.05 25.52
C LYS A 157 1.92 -15.23 26.32
N LYS A 158 0.73 -15.81 26.50
CA LYS A 158 -0.23 -15.32 27.50
C LYS A 158 0.45 -15.43 28.86
N GLU A 159 0.94 -14.30 29.37
CA GLU A 159 1.30 -14.12 30.78
C GLU A 159 0.05 -14.06 31.67
#